data_AF-A0A963JT68-F1
#
_entry.id   AF-A0A963JT68-F1
#
_cell.length_a   1.000
_cell.length_b   1.000
_cell.length_c   1.000
_cell.angle_alpha   90.00
_cell.angle_beta   90.00
_cell.angle_gamma   90.00
#
_symmetry.space_group_name_H-M   'P 1'
#
loop_
_entity.id
_entity.type
_entity.pdbx_description
1 polymer ?
#
loop_
_entity_poly.entity_id
_entity_poly.type
_entity_poly.pdbx_seq_one_letter_code
_entity_poly.pdbx_strand_id
1 'polypeptide(L)'
;ANTYLLITRALDYFDPARRHGGDLTQALARARAHFLLVSFSTDWRFSPQRSREIVKALLDNRRSVTYAEIDAPHGHDAFLLDDARYLGVVGAYFDRIAKELA
;
A
#
# COMPACT_ATOMS: atom_id res chain seq x y z
N ALA A 1 7.97 -26.26 11.88
CA ALA A 1 8.33 -26.67 10.51
C ALA A 1 7.35 -26.14 9.45
N ASN A 2 6.02 -26.29 9.61
CA ASN A 2 5.05 -25.90 8.55
C ASN A 2 4.75 -24.40 8.44
N THR A 3 5.15 -23.58 9.41
CA THR A 3 4.81 -22.15 9.47
C THR A 3 5.26 -21.38 8.22
N TYR A 4 6.46 -21.66 7.71
CA TYR A 4 6.98 -21.00 6.51
C TYR A 4 6.13 -21.33 5.27
N LEU A 5 5.77 -22.59 5.07
CA LEU A 5 4.90 -23.02 3.96
C LEU A 5 3.52 -22.36 4.01
N LEU A 6 2.97 -22.23 5.21
CA LEU A 6 1.65 -21.61 5.40
C LEU A 6 1.69 -20.11 5.15
N ILE A 7 2.70 -19.39 5.64
CA ILE A 7 2.85 -17.95 5.42
C ILE A 7 3.09 -17.65 3.94
N THR A 8 4.00 -18.37 3.29
CA THR A 8 4.28 -18.16 1.86
C THR A 8 3.04 -18.42 1.01
N ARG A 9 2.28 -19.50 1.29
CA ARG A 9 1.02 -19.76 0.59
C ARG A 9 -0.01 -18.65 0.80
N ALA A 10 -0.11 -18.12 2.01
CA ALA A 10 -1.04 -17.03 2.31
C ALA A 10 -0.67 -15.75 1.53
N LEU A 11 0.63 -15.43 1.43
CA LEU A 11 1.12 -14.29 0.65
C LEU A 11 0.89 -14.49 -0.85
N ASP A 12 1.24 -15.66 -1.38
CA ASP A 12 1.17 -15.94 -2.83
C ASP A 12 -0.28 -16.01 -3.35
N TYR A 13 -1.22 -16.43 -2.50
CA TYR A 13 -2.65 -16.55 -2.88
C TYR A 13 -3.48 -15.34 -2.48
N PHE A 14 -2.88 -14.33 -1.87
CA PHE A 14 -3.60 -13.11 -1.50
C PHE A 14 -3.98 -12.35 -2.76
N ASP A 15 -5.27 -12.35 -3.05
CA ASP A 15 -5.88 -11.56 -4.11
C ASP A 15 -7.18 -10.93 -3.55
N PRO A 16 -7.19 -9.62 -3.24
CA PRO A 16 -8.37 -8.94 -2.71
C PRO A 16 -9.51 -8.88 -3.74
N ALA A 17 -9.22 -8.96 -5.04
CA ALA A 17 -10.21 -8.89 -6.11
C ALA A 17 -10.83 -10.25 -6.47
N ARG A 18 -10.29 -11.36 -5.93
CA ARG A 18 -10.72 -12.74 -6.26
C ARG A 18 -12.22 -12.98 -6.11
N ARG A 19 -12.84 -12.45 -5.05
CA ARG A 19 -14.29 -12.58 -4.79
C ARG A 19 -15.16 -11.60 -5.59
N HIS A 20 -14.52 -10.69 -6.32
CA HIS A 20 -15.14 -9.61 -7.07
C HIS A 20 -14.86 -9.74 -8.58
N GLY A 21 -14.69 -10.98 -9.07
CA GLY A 21 -14.46 -11.24 -10.49
C GLY A 21 -13.12 -10.70 -11.02
N GLY A 22 -12.13 -10.47 -10.13
CA GLY A 22 -10.86 -9.85 -10.50
C GLY A 22 -10.92 -8.32 -10.59
N ASP A 23 -12.04 -7.70 -10.23
CA ASP A 23 -12.18 -6.24 -10.20
C ASP A 23 -11.79 -5.67 -8.83
N LEU A 24 -10.62 -5.03 -8.79
CA LEU A 24 -10.10 -4.39 -7.58
C LEU A 24 -10.93 -3.17 -7.15
N THR A 25 -11.52 -2.45 -8.10
CA THR A 25 -12.40 -1.30 -7.81
C THR A 25 -13.64 -1.79 -7.07
N GLN A 26 -14.26 -2.89 -7.51
CA GLN A 26 -15.41 -3.48 -6.79
C GLN A 26 -15.01 -4.01 -5.41
N ALA A 27 -13.84 -4.62 -5.29
CA ALA A 27 -13.34 -5.12 -4.00
C ALA A 27 -13.14 -4.00 -2.97
N LEU A 28 -12.67 -2.83 -3.41
CA LEU A 28 -12.39 -1.68 -2.55
C LEU A 28 -13.57 -0.72 -2.37
N ALA A 29 -14.72 -0.95 -3.03
CA ALA A 29 -15.88 -0.06 -2.98
C ALA A 29 -16.41 0.19 -1.55
N ARG A 30 -16.29 -0.81 -0.68
CA ARG A 30 -16.74 -0.73 0.72
C ARG A 30 -15.80 0.05 1.65
N ALA A 31 -14.59 0.37 1.21
CA ALA A 31 -13.60 1.08 2.03
C ALA A 31 -14.12 2.47 2.41
N ARG A 32 -13.83 2.93 3.63
CA ARG A 32 -14.24 4.27 4.11
C ARG A 32 -13.09 5.08 4.71
N ALA A 33 -11.94 4.45 4.94
CA ALA A 33 -10.77 5.12 5.48
C ALA A 33 -10.18 6.13 4.48
N HIS A 34 -9.42 7.08 5.01
CA HIS A 34 -8.41 7.77 4.23
C HIS A 34 -7.19 6.86 4.09
N PHE A 35 -6.54 6.90 2.94
CA PHE A 35 -5.43 6.00 2.62
C PHE A 35 -4.13 6.75 2.40
N LEU A 36 -3.05 6.21 2.93
CA LEU A 36 -1.68 6.50 2.50
C LEU A 36 -1.12 5.23 1.86
N LEU A 37 -0.68 5.33 0.61
CA LEU A 37 0.05 4.27 -0.08
C LEU A 37 1.47 4.75 -0.35
N VAL A 38 2.44 3.96 0.09
CA VAL A 38 3.87 4.21 -0.14
C VAL A 38 4.46 3.02 -0.88
N SER A 39 5.21 3.29 -1.94
CA SER A 39 5.97 2.29 -2.70
C SER A 39 7.42 2.72 -2.85
N PHE A 40 8.31 1.79 -3.18
CA PHE A 40 9.72 2.06 -3.44
C PHE A 40 10.06 1.77 -4.89
N SER A 41 10.73 2.70 -5.57
CA SER A 41 11.01 2.66 -7.02
C SER A 41 11.69 1.36 -7.46
N THR A 42 12.55 0.80 -6.59
CA THR A 42 13.34 -0.41 -6.85
C THR A 42 12.74 -1.68 -6.26
N ASP A 43 11.55 -1.62 -5.63
CA ASP A 43 10.89 -2.83 -5.11
C ASP A 43 10.38 -3.68 -6.29
N TRP A 44 10.97 -4.85 -6.47
CA TRP A 44 10.56 -5.83 -7.48
C TRP A 44 9.52 -6.81 -6.96
N ARG A 45 9.42 -6.99 -5.64
CA ARG A 45 8.51 -7.96 -5.00
C ARG A 45 7.10 -7.38 -4.86
N PHE A 46 6.99 -6.11 -4.50
CA PHE A 46 5.73 -5.36 -4.44
C PHE A 46 5.87 -4.06 -5.25
N SER A 47 5.92 -4.23 -6.58
CA SER A 47 6.29 -3.14 -7.47
C SER A 47 5.39 -1.90 -7.38
N PRO A 48 5.93 -0.70 -7.68
CA PRO A 48 5.14 0.53 -7.72
C PRO A 48 3.92 0.45 -8.67
N GLN A 49 4.01 -0.38 -9.72
CA GLN A 49 2.86 -0.65 -10.59
C GLN A 49 1.66 -1.24 -9.83
N ARG A 50 1.88 -2.23 -8.95
CA ARG A 50 0.81 -2.82 -8.12
C ARG A 50 0.23 -1.81 -7.14
N SER A 51 1.07 -0.94 -6.58
CA SER A 51 0.59 0.16 -5.73
C SER A 51 -0.30 1.13 -6.52
N ARG A 52 0.07 1.48 -7.75
CA ARG A 52 -0.74 2.32 -8.65
C ARG A 52 -2.08 1.67 -9.02
N GLU A 53 -2.14 0.34 -9.16
CA GLU A 53 -3.42 -0.39 -9.35
C GLU A 53 -4.36 -0.17 -8.16
N ILE A 54 -3.85 -0.24 -6.92
CA ILE A 54 -4.65 0.03 -5.70
C ILE A 54 -5.07 1.51 -5.64
N VAL A 55 -4.16 2.45 -5.92
CA VAL A 55 -4.48 3.89 -5.97
C VAL A 55 -5.60 4.15 -6.97
N LYS A 56 -5.50 3.58 -8.18
CA LYS A 56 -6.54 3.72 -9.20
C LYS A 56 -7.89 3.22 -8.70
N ALA A 57 -7.95 2.03 -8.12
CA ALA A 57 -9.17 1.45 -7.60
C ALA A 57 -9.80 2.27 -6.45
N LEU A 58 -8.97 2.89 -5.60
CA LEU A 58 -9.44 3.82 -4.57
C LEU A 58 -9.99 5.11 -5.16
N LEU A 59 -9.32 5.68 -6.17
CA LEU A 59 -9.75 6.89 -6.88
C LEU A 59 -11.07 6.67 -7.65
N ASP A 60 -11.22 5.53 -8.32
CA ASP A 60 -12.45 5.15 -9.03
C ASP A 60 -13.66 5.12 -8.05
N ASN A 61 -13.41 4.79 -6.78
CA ASN A 61 -14.40 4.81 -5.69
C ASN A 61 -14.48 6.15 -4.94
N ARG A 62 -13.84 7.21 -5.46
CA ARG A 62 -13.77 8.56 -4.86
C ARG A 62 -13.27 8.54 -3.42
N ARG A 63 -12.33 7.65 -3.09
CA ARG A 63 -11.68 7.61 -1.77
C ARG A 63 -10.53 8.59 -1.71
N SER A 64 -10.34 9.21 -0.54
CA SER A 64 -9.17 10.05 -0.30
C SER A 64 -7.94 9.17 -0.17
N VAL A 65 -7.03 9.33 -1.12
CA VAL A 65 -5.78 8.59 -1.17
C VAL A 65 -4.62 9.55 -1.38
N THR A 66 -3.56 9.36 -0.60
CA THR A 66 -2.25 9.97 -0.80
C THR A 66 -1.30 8.88 -1.27
N TYR A 67 -0.59 9.12 -2.37
CA TYR A 67 0.39 8.18 -2.92
C TYR A 67 1.78 8.82 -2.93
N ALA A 68 2.78 8.09 -2.44
CA ALA A 68 4.18 8.46 -2.51
C ALA A 68 5.00 7.29 -3.07
N GLU A 69 5.77 7.55 -4.12
CA GLU A 69 6.75 6.61 -4.66
C GLU A 69 8.13 7.13 -4.29
N ILE A 70 8.86 6.35 -3.49
CA ILE A 70 10.12 6.77 -2.88
C ILE A 70 11.28 6.12 -3.63
N ASP A 71 12.23 6.94 -4.04
CA ASP A 71 13.43 6.45 -4.68
C ASP A 71 14.45 5.92 -3.67
N ALA A 72 14.35 4.65 -3.26
CA ALA A 72 15.27 4.04 -2.32
C ALA A 72 16.06 2.90 -2.99
N PRO A 73 17.36 2.73 -2.71
CA PRO A 73 18.18 1.69 -3.36
C PRO A 73 17.94 0.28 -2.81
N HIS A 74 17.25 0.16 -1.67
CA HIS A 74 17.11 -1.11 -0.93
C HIS A 74 15.88 -1.94 -1.32
N GLY A 75 15.19 -1.58 -2.39
CA GLY A 75 14.03 -2.31 -2.89
C GLY A 75 12.94 -2.45 -1.83
N HIS A 76 12.42 -3.68 -1.69
CA HIS A 76 11.39 -3.99 -0.71
C HIS A 76 11.83 -3.65 0.71
N ASP A 77 13.05 -4.01 1.10
CA ASP A 77 13.49 -3.88 2.48
C ASP A 77 13.65 -2.42 2.93
N ALA A 78 13.51 -1.45 2.02
CA ALA A 78 13.54 -0.02 2.34
C ALA A 78 12.52 0.41 3.40
N PHE A 79 11.37 -0.26 3.54
CA PHE A 79 10.40 0.08 4.60
C PHE A 79 10.89 -0.25 6.02
N LEU A 80 11.91 -1.11 6.15
CA LEU A 80 12.51 -1.48 7.43
C LEU A 80 13.67 -0.57 7.84
N LEU A 81 14.08 0.36 6.97
CA LEU A 81 15.27 1.17 7.15
C LEU A 81 14.91 2.60 7.55
N ASP A 82 15.88 3.26 8.18
CA ASP A 82 15.79 4.69 8.53
C ASP A 82 16.03 5.56 7.29
N ASP A 83 15.00 5.67 6.45
CA ASP A 83 14.98 6.59 5.29
C ASP A 83 14.15 7.84 5.64
N ALA A 84 14.82 8.98 5.71
CA ALA A 84 14.20 10.26 6.09
C ALA A 84 13.03 10.68 5.16
N ARG A 85 13.04 10.26 3.89
CA ARG A 85 11.95 10.57 2.95
C ARG A 85 10.74 9.70 3.26
N TYR A 86 10.95 8.42 3.55
CA TYR A 86 9.89 7.52 3.97
C TYR A 86 9.25 7.93 5.28
N LEU A 87 10.07 8.11 6.32
CA LEU A 87 9.58 8.50 7.64
C LEU A 87 8.96 9.90 7.60
N GLY A 88 9.48 10.82 6.78
CA GLY A 88 8.89 12.14 6.56
C GLY A 88 7.47 12.08 5.97
N VAL A 89 7.24 11.22 4.97
CA VAL A 89 5.90 11.02 4.38
C VAL A 89 4.92 10.44 5.41
N VAL A 90 5.35 9.42 6.16
CA VAL A 90 4.52 8.79 7.19
C VAL A 90 4.19 9.78 8.31
N GLY A 91 5.20 10.51 8.81
CA GLY A 91 5.04 11.53 9.84
C GLY A 91 4.08 12.64 9.42
N ALA A 92 4.27 13.20 8.22
CA ALA A 92 3.39 14.25 7.71
C ALA A 92 1.93 13.78 7.56
N TYR A 93 1.70 12.52 7.21
CA TYR A 93 0.36 11.94 7.13
C TYR A 93 -0.29 11.82 8.52
N PHE A 94 0.45 11.35 9.53
CA PHE A 94 -0.06 11.30 10.91
C PHE A 94 -0.29 12.67 11.51
N ASP A 95 0.61 13.63 11.26
CA ASP A 95 0.44 15.02 11.70
C ASP A 95 -0.83 15.65 11.13
N ARG A 96 -1.16 15.34 9.87
CA ARG A 96 -2.41 15.75 9.25
C ARG A 96 -3.61 15.13 9.97
N ILE A 97 -3.60 13.82 10.23
CA ILE A 97 -4.67 13.15 10.98
C ILE A 97 -4.85 13.78 12.37
N ALA A 98 -3.74 14.04 13.09
CA ALA A 98 -3.78 14.66 14.40
C ALA A 98 -4.43 16.05 14.38
N LYS A 99 -4.14 16.85 13.33
CA LYS A 99 -4.77 18.17 13.12
C LYS A 99 -6.25 18.09 12.73
N GLU A 100 -6.69 17.04 12.03
CA GLU A 100 -8.09 16.83 11.65
C GLU A 100 -8.96 16.39 12.83
N LEU A 101 -8.35 15.82 13.89
CA LEU A 101 -9.05 15.36 15.10
C LEU A 101 -9.08 16.37 16.25
N ALA A 102 -8.26 17.41 16.18
CA ALA A 102 -8.19 18.49 17.15
C ALA A 102 -9.31 19.52 16.92
#